data_AF-A0A2T5LX11-F1
#
_entry.id   AF-A0A2T5LX11-F1
#
_cell.length_a   1.000
_cell.length_b   1.000
_cell.length_c   1.000
_cell.angle_alpha   90.00
_cell.angle_beta   90.00
_cell.angle_gamma   90.00
#
_symmetry.space_group_name_H-M   'P 1'
#
loop_
_entity.id
_entity.type
_entity.pdbx_description
1 polymer ?
#
loop_
_entity_poly.entity_id
_entity_poly.type
_entity_poly.pdbx_seq_one_letter_code
_entity_poly.pdbx_strand_id
1 'polypeptide(L)'
;MISSIRKLVCCARKPRSPACSVKLQPQHIGEASTRASDAPPCPMLNDVPLEILQLIFPLIPFLSQVCLALTCKPLYRLLGHVLKDDRLAWPRALAMKTYEVPLNQPDHLRNQLLLLLEDDRWLYCSWCLKLHPHALFLRLDCGKDSPPSLHRTCIHSAGVVDLCPCLSLTFFDRIRLEEWLQTGLADTITRSPRVHQAFQLSVLDGQRYLLHQCSITDHKYAFVRIFMKIILDEDGLLVVRTRYYVRMCMNTPQPDPRVLASLLIPPRYVEPVFMCPDFDILTFIRDPRLWTSNTCHVCPATAYIISCANDGGYVLQCTRSLGRMEEPKYYAWNRGSRKRPDSYLRVWYKLNSNGGKT
;
A
#
# COMPACT_ATOMS: atom_id res chain seq x y z
N MET A 1 -1.44 8.44 -5.21
CA MET A 1 -2.67 9.24 -4.98
C MET A 1 -2.86 10.28 -6.06
N ILE A 2 -1.85 11.10 -6.40
CA ILE A 2 -2.01 12.22 -7.34
C ILE A 2 -2.32 11.81 -8.80
N SER A 3 -1.94 10.62 -9.28
CA SER A 3 -2.20 10.20 -10.67
C SER A 3 -3.56 9.53 -10.90
N SER A 4 -4.08 8.78 -9.92
CA SER A 4 -5.44 8.21 -10.01
C SER A 4 -6.52 9.29 -9.92
N ILE A 5 -6.25 10.39 -9.23
CA ILE A 5 -7.18 11.52 -9.09
C ILE A 5 -7.29 12.34 -10.39
N ARG A 6 -6.23 12.43 -11.22
CA ARG A 6 -6.31 13.16 -12.50
C ARG A 6 -7.36 12.60 -13.47
N LYS A 7 -7.73 11.32 -13.36
CA LYS A 7 -8.78 10.70 -14.19
C LYS A 7 -10.19 10.83 -13.61
N LEU A 8 -10.35 11.03 -12.30
CA LEU A 8 -11.66 11.25 -11.68
C LEU A 8 -12.29 12.58 -12.11
N VAL A 9 -11.47 13.59 -12.43
CA VAL A 9 -11.96 14.96 -12.71
C VAL A 9 -12.25 15.24 -14.20
N CYS A 10 -12.34 14.21 -15.05
CA CYS A 10 -12.58 14.39 -16.50
C CYS A 10 -13.89 13.78 -17.03
N CYS A 11 -14.85 13.42 -16.18
CA CYS A 11 -16.15 12.94 -16.66
C CYS A 11 -17.31 13.60 -15.94
N ALA A 12 -17.48 14.91 -16.13
CA ALA A 12 -18.83 15.46 -16.10
C ALA A 12 -19.57 14.92 -17.32
N ARG A 13 -20.48 13.96 -17.14
CA ARG A 13 -21.52 13.70 -18.13
C ARG A 13 -22.89 13.52 -17.50
N LYS A 14 -23.77 14.38 -18.00
CA LYS A 14 -25.23 14.35 -18.08
C LYS A 14 -25.84 12.95 -17.89
N PRO A 15 -26.99 12.85 -17.19
CA PRO A 15 -27.75 11.61 -17.14
C PRO A 15 -28.20 11.25 -18.56
N ARG A 16 -27.81 10.05 -19.02
CA ARG A 16 -28.46 9.37 -20.14
C ARG A 16 -29.41 8.34 -19.54
N SER A 17 -30.70 8.58 -19.71
CA SER A 17 -31.76 7.64 -19.40
C SER A 17 -31.59 6.36 -20.24
N PRO A 18 -31.66 5.16 -19.65
CA PRO A 18 -31.85 3.95 -20.43
C PRO A 18 -33.34 3.80 -20.74
N ALA A 19 -33.67 3.76 -22.04
CA ALA A 19 -34.95 3.29 -22.52
C ALA A 19 -35.10 1.81 -22.14
N CYS A 20 -36.11 1.49 -21.33
CA CYS A 20 -36.57 0.12 -21.15
C CYS A 20 -38.07 0.11 -21.44
N SER A 21 -38.41 -0.39 -22.62
CA SER A 21 -39.79 -0.61 -23.07
C SER A 21 -40.37 -1.79 -22.31
N VAL A 22 -41.22 -1.52 -21.32
CA VAL A 22 -42.15 -2.51 -20.76
C VAL A 22 -43.55 -2.04 -21.08
N LYS A 23 -44.23 -2.81 -21.95
CA LYS A 23 -45.66 -2.64 -22.26
C LYS A 23 -46.47 -3.03 -21.03
N LEU A 24 -47.21 -2.09 -20.46
CA LEU A 24 -48.38 -2.34 -19.62
C LEU A 24 -49.49 -1.38 -20.07
N GLN A 25 -50.62 -1.96 -20.47
CA GLN A 25 -51.83 -1.23 -20.85
C GLN A 25 -52.61 -0.71 -19.62
N PRO A 26 -53.51 0.26 -19.81
CA PRO A 26 -53.75 1.33 -18.84
C PRO A 26 -54.98 1.08 -17.96
N GLN A 27 -54.95 1.63 -16.74
CA GLN A 27 -56.17 1.99 -16.02
C GLN A 27 -56.08 3.47 -15.61
N HIS A 28 -56.99 4.24 -16.22
CA HIS A 28 -57.33 5.62 -15.91
C HIS A 28 -57.93 5.72 -14.51
N ILE A 29 -57.39 6.60 -13.66
CA ILE A 29 -58.03 7.64 -12.80
C ILE A 29 -56.82 8.58 -12.52
N GLY A 30 -56.70 9.83 -12.95
CA GLY A 30 -57.67 10.91 -12.96
C GLY A 30 -57.48 11.78 -11.72
N GLU A 31 -56.39 12.54 -11.62
CA GLU A 31 -56.37 13.84 -10.90
C GLU A 31 -55.05 14.60 -11.14
N ALA A 32 -55.19 15.79 -11.72
CA ALA A 32 -54.14 16.75 -11.91
C ALA A 32 -53.87 17.49 -10.59
N SER A 33 -52.60 17.61 -10.22
CA SER A 33 -52.16 18.67 -9.32
C SER A 33 -50.82 19.22 -9.79
N THR A 34 -50.94 20.21 -10.64
CA THR A 34 -49.93 21.16 -11.06
C THR A 34 -49.56 22.04 -9.86
N ARG A 35 -48.39 21.82 -9.25
CA ARG A 35 -47.59 22.88 -8.60
C ARG A 35 -46.11 22.53 -8.73
N ALA A 36 -45.52 22.89 -9.87
CA ALA A 36 -44.08 23.08 -9.96
C ALA A 36 -43.73 24.26 -9.04
N SER A 37 -42.94 23.98 -8.01
CA SER A 37 -42.37 25.00 -7.12
C SER A 37 -41.34 25.82 -7.91
N ASP A 38 -41.62 27.11 -8.11
CA ASP A 38 -40.66 28.13 -8.54
C ASP A 38 -39.66 28.42 -7.40
N ALA A 39 -38.92 27.41 -6.96
CA ALA A 39 -37.75 27.64 -6.13
C ALA A 39 -36.62 28.18 -7.03
N PRO A 40 -35.97 29.30 -6.68
CA PRO A 40 -34.78 29.72 -7.40
C PRO A 40 -33.77 28.57 -7.41
N PRO A 41 -33.07 28.32 -8.54
CA PRO A 41 -32.08 27.25 -8.61
C PRO A 41 -31.08 27.45 -7.47
N CYS A 42 -30.89 26.43 -6.63
CA CYS A 42 -29.83 26.48 -5.62
C CYS A 42 -28.52 26.86 -6.33
N PRO A 43 -27.81 27.91 -5.88
CA PRO A 43 -26.57 28.32 -6.50
C PRO A 43 -25.62 27.12 -6.53
N MET A 44 -24.89 26.93 -7.64
CA MET A 44 -23.92 25.86 -7.69
C MET A 44 -22.85 26.15 -6.65
N LEU A 45 -22.25 25.10 -6.09
CA LEU A 45 -21.18 25.27 -5.10
C LEU A 45 -20.00 26.11 -5.64
N ASN A 46 -19.79 26.13 -6.96
CA ASN A 46 -18.76 26.96 -7.61
C ASN A 46 -19.11 28.46 -7.65
N ASP A 47 -20.38 28.82 -7.43
CA ASP A 47 -20.87 30.20 -7.41
C ASP A 47 -20.79 30.79 -6.00
N VAL A 48 -20.46 29.98 -4.99
CA VAL A 48 -20.26 30.41 -3.61
C VAL A 48 -18.93 31.17 -3.53
N PRO A 49 -18.90 32.39 -2.95
CA PRO A 49 -17.67 33.14 -2.75
C PRO A 49 -16.63 32.32 -1.98
N LEU A 50 -15.36 32.49 -2.35
CA LEU A 50 -14.25 31.73 -1.78
C LEU A 50 -14.20 31.85 -0.25
N GLU A 51 -14.49 33.03 0.27
CA GLU A 51 -14.50 33.36 1.69
C GLU A 51 -15.53 32.52 2.44
N ILE A 52 -16.72 32.36 1.86
CA ILE A 52 -17.79 31.53 2.43
C ILE A 52 -17.38 30.05 2.39
N LEU A 53 -16.78 29.61 1.29
CA LEU A 53 -16.27 28.24 1.19
C LEU A 53 -15.19 27.96 2.24
N GLN A 54 -14.29 28.92 2.50
CA GLN A 54 -13.28 28.83 3.54
C GLN A 54 -13.86 28.80 4.96
N LEU A 55 -15.00 29.45 5.21
CA LEU A 55 -15.71 29.38 6.50
C LEU A 55 -16.42 28.03 6.69
N ILE A 56 -17.01 27.48 5.64
CA ILE A 56 -17.74 26.20 5.69
C ILE A 56 -16.76 25.01 5.80
N PHE A 57 -15.64 25.08 5.09
CA PHE A 57 -14.69 23.97 4.97
C PHE A 57 -14.22 23.35 6.30
N PRO A 58 -13.81 24.11 7.33
CA PRO A 58 -13.40 23.54 8.60
C PRO A 58 -14.57 22.95 9.42
N LEU A 59 -15.83 23.30 9.10
CA LEU A 59 -17.02 22.88 9.84
C LEU A 59 -17.54 21.49 9.43
N ILE A 60 -17.14 20.98 8.26
CA ILE A 60 -17.60 19.68 7.78
C ILE A 60 -16.66 18.54 8.22
N PRO A 61 -17.14 17.30 8.37
CA PRO A 61 -16.31 16.15 8.75
C PRO A 61 -15.11 15.96 7.83
N PHE A 62 -13.99 15.48 8.38
CA PHE A 62 -12.72 15.38 7.65
C PHE A 62 -12.82 14.63 6.31
N LEU A 63 -13.50 13.49 6.26
CA LEU A 63 -13.67 12.75 5.00
C LEU A 63 -14.51 13.53 3.99
N SER A 64 -15.52 14.28 4.45
CA SER A 64 -16.31 15.18 3.60
C SER A 64 -15.47 16.32 3.03
N GLN A 65 -14.52 16.86 3.79
CA GLN A 65 -13.54 17.84 3.29
C GLN A 65 -12.72 17.26 2.13
N VAL A 66 -12.27 16.02 2.29
CA VAL A 66 -11.48 15.34 1.26
C VAL A 66 -12.31 15.05 0.01
N CYS A 67 -13.52 14.53 0.18
CA CYS A 67 -14.44 14.30 -0.94
C CYS A 67 -14.78 15.61 -1.67
N LEU A 68 -15.04 16.70 -0.95
CA LEU A 68 -15.29 18.02 -1.51
C LEU A 68 -14.12 18.51 -2.38
N ALA A 69 -12.90 18.36 -1.87
CA ALA A 69 -11.68 18.68 -2.62
C ALA A 69 -11.53 17.82 -3.89
N LEU A 70 -12.11 16.62 -3.94
CA LEU A 70 -12.03 15.70 -5.08
C LEU A 70 -13.15 15.88 -6.11
N THR A 71 -14.21 16.63 -5.80
CA THR A 71 -15.40 16.80 -6.65
C THR A 71 -15.07 17.40 -8.02
N CYS A 72 -14.23 18.44 -8.07
CA CYS A 72 -13.89 19.12 -9.32
C CYS A 72 -12.48 19.74 -9.32
N LYS A 73 -12.00 20.15 -10.50
CA LYS A 73 -10.63 20.67 -10.71
C LYS A 73 -10.36 21.94 -9.90
N PRO A 74 -11.27 22.95 -9.91
CA PRO A 74 -11.12 24.14 -9.07
C PRO A 74 -10.99 23.81 -7.58
N LEU A 75 -11.93 23.02 -7.04
CA LEU A 75 -11.90 22.64 -5.62
C LEU A 75 -10.65 21.83 -5.27
N TYR A 76 -10.19 20.96 -6.15
CA TYR A 76 -8.93 20.24 -5.94
C TYR A 76 -7.72 21.18 -5.87
N ARG A 77 -7.68 22.21 -6.72
CA ARG A 77 -6.56 23.19 -6.68
C ARG A 77 -6.57 24.00 -5.39
N LEU A 78 -7.75 24.35 -4.90
CA LEU A 78 -7.92 25.18 -3.71
C LEU A 78 -7.76 24.39 -2.40
N LEU A 79 -8.48 23.29 -2.29
CA LEU A 79 -8.65 22.50 -1.06
C LEU A 79 -7.79 21.22 -1.06
N GLY A 80 -7.07 20.94 -2.15
CA GLY A 80 -6.30 19.70 -2.31
C GLY A 80 -5.18 19.48 -1.29
N HIS A 81 -4.85 20.50 -0.49
CA HIS A 81 -3.90 20.37 0.62
C HIS A 81 -4.35 19.33 1.65
N VAL A 82 -5.66 19.12 1.85
CA VAL A 82 -6.17 18.12 2.81
C VAL A 82 -5.80 16.68 2.44
N LEU A 83 -5.53 16.42 1.16
CA LEU A 83 -5.08 15.11 0.69
C LEU A 83 -3.65 14.77 1.11
N LYS A 84 -2.91 15.74 1.66
CA LYS A 84 -1.56 15.55 2.22
C LYS A 84 -1.56 15.16 3.69
N ASP A 85 -2.72 15.14 4.35
CA ASP A 85 -2.85 14.75 5.75
C ASP A 85 -2.36 13.31 5.96
N ASP A 86 -1.57 13.09 7.01
CA ASP A 86 -0.95 11.80 7.32
C ASP A 86 -1.97 10.70 7.62
N ARG A 87 -3.18 11.04 8.08
CA ARG A 87 -4.28 10.07 8.29
C ARG A 87 -4.75 9.42 6.99
N LEU A 88 -4.49 10.06 5.85
CA LEU A 88 -4.76 9.54 4.52
C LEU A 88 -3.54 8.84 3.91
N ALA A 89 -2.39 8.83 4.59
CA ALA A 89 -1.18 8.24 4.08
C ALA A 89 -1.36 6.74 3.81
N TRP A 90 -0.62 6.26 2.81
CA TRP A 90 -0.57 4.84 2.53
C TRP A 90 0.02 4.11 3.74
N PRO A 91 -0.59 3.03 4.25
CA PRO A 91 -0.04 2.33 5.40
C PRO A 91 1.32 1.75 5.04
N ARG A 92 2.36 2.18 5.75
CA ARG A 92 3.75 1.72 5.60
C ARG A 92 4.02 0.71 6.71
N ALA A 93 3.64 -0.55 6.49
CA ALA A 93 3.69 -1.59 7.53
C ALA A 93 5.07 -1.73 8.19
N LEU A 94 6.15 -1.60 7.39
CA LEU A 94 7.53 -1.68 7.91
C LEU A 94 8.03 -0.39 8.60
N ALA A 95 7.31 0.73 8.51
CA ALA A 95 7.62 1.97 9.24
C ALA A 95 6.77 2.14 10.51
N MET A 96 5.80 1.25 10.74
CA MET A 96 4.90 1.38 11.87
C MET A 96 5.45 0.62 13.07
N LYS A 97 5.60 1.34 14.20
CA LYS A 97 6.02 0.79 15.51
C LYS A 97 4.93 -0.02 16.20
N THR A 98 3.77 -0.13 15.58
CA THR A 98 2.72 -1.08 15.89
C THR A 98 2.43 -1.78 14.57
N TYR A 99 2.78 -3.06 14.42
CA TYR A 99 2.46 -3.82 13.20
C TYR A 99 0.97 -4.18 13.15
N GLU A 100 0.12 -3.20 13.45
CA GLU A 100 -1.29 -3.24 13.14
C GLU A 100 -1.41 -2.72 11.72
N VAL A 101 -1.05 -3.57 10.75
CA VAL A 101 -1.32 -3.22 9.36
C VAL A 101 -2.82 -3.01 9.27
N PRO A 102 -3.30 -1.82 8.87
CA PRO A 102 -4.73 -1.55 8.71
C PRO A 102 -5.20 -2.18 7.39
N LEU A 103 -4.84 -3.45 7.18
CA LEU A 103 -5.44 -4.25 6.15
C LEU A 103 -6.90 -4.31 6.54
N ASN A 104 -7.72 -3.64 5.73
CA ASN A 104 -9.13 -3.90 5.73
C ASN A 104 -9.86 -3.54 7.03
N GLN A 105 -9.31 -2.63 7.83
CA GLN A 105 -10.03 -2.09 8.97
C GLN A 105 -10.90 -0.92 8.50
N PRO A 106 -12.23 -0.98 8.71
CA PRO A 106 -13.13 0.09 8.35
C PRO A 106 -12.88 1.34 9.20
N ASP A 107 -12.21 1.25 10.34
CA ASP A 107 -11.93 2.41 11.21
C ASP A 107 -10.76 3.28 10.71
N HIS A 108 -9.97 2.77 9.75
CA HIS A 108 -8.88 3.55 9.19
C HIS A 108 -9.42 4.56 8.17
N LEU A 109 -9.27 5.86 8.45
CA LEU A 109 -9.81 6.98 7.65
C LEU A 109 -9.52 6.86 6.14
N ARG A 110 -8.31 6.45 5.77
CA ARG A 110 -7.98 6.16 4.37
C ARG A 110 -8.90 5.11 3.72
N ASN A 111 -9.18 4.01 4.41
CA ASN A 111 -10.00 2.93 3.87
C ASN A 111 -11.46 3.39 3.73
N GLN A 112 -11.97 4.13 4.73
CA GLN A 112 -13.29 4.78 4.66
C GLN A 112 -13.37 5.71 3.43
N LEU A 113 -12.35 6.55 3.22
CA LEU A 113 -12.29 7.41 2.04
C LEU A 113 -12.33 6.60 0.74
N LEU A 114 -11.58 5.50 0.63
CA LEU A 114 -11.57 4.68 -0.58
C LEU A 114 -12.92 4.02 -0.84
N LEU A 115 -13.62 3.59 0.21
CA LEU A 115 -14.99 3.06 0.10
C LEU A 115 -15.98 4.15 -0.34
N LEU A 116 -15.86 5.37 0.19
CA LEU A 116 -16.68 6.52 -0.23
C LEU A 116 -16.44 6.95 -1.68
N LEU A 117 -15.27 6.63 -2.23
CA LEU A 117 -14.89 6.95 -3.60
C LEU A 117 -15.16 5.80 -4.59
N GLU A 118 -15.80 4.71 -4.16
CA GLU A 118 -16.29 3.69 -5.08
C GLU A 118 -17.41 4.25 -5.97
N ASP A 119 -17.42 3.85 -7.23
CA ASP A 119 -18.47 4.17 -8.20
C ASP A 119 -18.62 3.03 -9.23
N ASP A 120 -19.46 3.21 -10.24
CA ASP A 120 -19.67 2.21 -11.31
C ASP A 120 -18.39 1.86 -12.10
N ARG A 121 -17.32 2.64 -11.95
CA ARG A 121 -16.06 2.46 -12.67
C ARG A 121 -14.97 1.91 -11.76
N TRP A 122 -14.94 2.31 -10.49
CA TRP A 122 -13.86 2.06 -9.54
C TRP A 122 -14.36 1.32 -8.31
N LEU A 123 -13.71 0.19 -8.01
CA LEU A 123 -13.98 -0.61 -6.82
C LEU A 123 -12.70 -0.70 -5.97
N TYR A 124 -12.88 -0.71 -4.65
CA TYR A 124 -11.84 -0.90 -3.65
C TYR A 124 -11.43 -2.38 -3.58
N CYS A 125 -10.12 -2.62 -3.56
CA CYS A 125 -9.54 -3.93 -3.33
C CYS A 125 -8.90 -3.97 -1.94
N SER A 126 -9.36 -4.88 -1.09
CA SER A 126 -8.89 -4.98 0.30
C SER A 126 -7.48 -5.56 0.45
N TRP A 127 -6.96 -6.22 -0.58
CA TRP A 127 -5.58 -6.74 -0.61
C TRP A 127 -4.58 -5.70 -1.12
N CYS A 128 -4.96 -4.98 -2.18
CA CYS A 128 -4.12 -3.91 -2.71
C CYS A 128 -4.18 -2.66 -1.86
N LEU A 129 -5.30 -2.42 -1.15
CA LEU A 129 -5.69 -1.17 -0.49
C LEU A 129 -5.84 0.03 -1.47
N LYS A 130 -6.22 -0.24 -2.73
CA LYS A 130 -6.40 0.76 -3.80
C LYS A 130 -7.76 0.58 -4.47
N LEU A 131 -8.20 1.66 -5.14
CA LEU A 131 -9.26 1.60 -6.14
C LEU A 131 -8.70 1.05 -7.45
N HIS A 132 -9.45 0.13 -8.07
CA HIS A 132 -9.17 -0.47 -9.37
C HIS A 132 -10.39 -0.39 -10.27
N PRO A 133 -10.22 -0.38 -11.61
CA PRO A 133 -11.34 -0.49 -12.52
C PRO A 133 -12.12 -1.78 -12.30
N HIS A 134 -13.44 -1.73 -12.49
CA HIS A 134 -14.34 -2.87 -12.33
C HIS A 134 -13.92 -4.10 -13.17
N ALA A 135 -13.29 -3.90 -14.34
CA ALA A 135 -12.79 -4.99 -15.19
C ALA A 135 -11.69 -5.85 -14.54
N LEU A 136 -11.08 -5.38 -13.44
CA LEU A 136 -10.03 -6.09 -12.70
C LEU A 136 -10.58 -6.89 -11.52
N PHE A 137 -11.89 -7.15 -11.48
CA PHE A 137 -12.53 -7.98 -10.45
C PHE A 137 -13.28 -9.15 -11.11
N LEU A 138 -13.36 -10.27 -10.39
CA LEU A 138 -14.13 -11.43 -10.87
C LEU A 138 -15.63 -11.10 -10.81
N ARG A 139 -16.43 -11.65 -11.73
CA ARG A 139 -17.89 -11.35 -11.79
C ARG A 139 -18.62 -11.60 -10.46
N LEU A 140 -18.15 -12.56 -9.66
CA LEU A 140 -18.69 -12.89 -8.33
C LEU A 140 -18.55 -11.73 -7.32
N ASP A 141 -17.55 -10.87 -7.51
CA ASP A 141 -17.20 -9.75 -6.62
C ASP A 141 -17.91 -8.42 -7.00
N CYS A 142 -18.70 -8.45 -8.08
CA CYS A 142 -19.20 -7.28 -8.81
C CYS A 142 -20.72 -7.11 -8.77
N GLY A 143 -21.46 -7.97 -8.05
CA GLY A 143 -22.92 -7.89 -7.98
C GLY A 143 -23.39 -6.64 -7.20
N LYS A 144 -24.48 -6.01 -7.64
CA LYS A 144 -25.11 -4.88 -6.91
C LYS A 144 -25.59 -5.27 -5.51
N ASP A 145 -25.87 -6.56 -5.31
CA ASP A 145 -26.27 -7.16 -4.03
C ASP A 145 -25.07 -7.75 -3.26
N SER A 146 -23.85 -7.63 -3.79
CA SER A 146 -22.67 -8.01 -3.02
C SER A 146 -22.48 -6.94 -1.92
N PRO A 147 -22.40 -7.33 -0.63
CA PRO A 147 -22.12 -6.36 0.41
C PRO A 147 -20.80 -5.64 0.06
N PRO A 148 -20.61 -4.37 0.48
CA PRO A 148 -19.36 -3.63 0.32
C PRO A 148 -18.28 -4.38 1.10
N SER A 149 -17.75 -5.42 0.46
CA SER A 149 -17.07 -6.45 1.19
C SER A 149 -15.65 -5.99 1.30
N LEU A 150 -15.26 -5.73 2.53
CA LEU A 150 -13.91 -5.80 3.04
C LEU A 150 -13.15 -7.05 2.50
N HIS A 151 -13.79 -8.01 1.84
CA HIS A 151 -13.15 -9.19 1.25
C HIS A 151 -12.91 -9.10 -0.26
N ARG A 152 -13.35 -8.04 -0.95
CA ARG A 152 -13.19 -7.88 -2.40
C ARG A 152 -11.72 -7.81 -2.81
N THR A 153 -11.31 -8.65 -3.76
CA THR A 153 -9.95 -8.67 -4.30
C THR A 153 -9.93 -8.52 -5.80
N CYS A 154 -8.98 -7.74 -6.32
CA CYS A 154 -8.74 -7.71 -7.77
C CYS A 154 -8.19 -9.07 -8.26
N ILE A 155 -8.36 -9.37 -9.55
CA ILE A 155 -8.00 -10.64 -10.23
C ILE A 155 -6.55 -11.09 -10.01
N HIS A 156 -5.66 -10.17 -9.65
CA HIS A 156 -4.26 -10.48 -9.40
C HIS A 156 -4.00 -10.96 -7.98
N SER A 157 -5.03 -11.02 -7.10
CA SER A 157 -4.90 -11.29 -5.66
C SER A 157 -3.67 -10.59 -5.08
N ALA A 158 -3.50 -9.34 -5.53
CA ALA A 158 -2.25 -8.63 -5.49
C ALA A 158 -2.11 -8.01 -4.10
N GLY A 159 -1.46 -8.74 -3.20
CA GLY A 159 -1.04 -8.15 -1.93
C GLY A 159 -0.09 -6.98 -2.13
N VAL A 160 0.20 -6.30 -1.03
CA VAL A 160 1.23 -5.26 -0.98
C VAL A 160 2.55 -5.90 -0.57
N VAL A 161 3.62 -5.65 -1.31
CA VAL A 161 4.98 -6.05 -0.93
C VAL A 161 5.69 -4.84 -0.36
N ASP A 162 6.19 -4.94 0.86
CA ASP A 162 7.11 -3.95 1.41
C ASP A 162 8.55 -4.32 1.10
N LEU A 163 9.30 -3.36 0.55
CA LEU A 163 10.72 -3.52 0.25
C LEU A 163 11.60 -2.89 1.35
N CYS A 164 11.16 -1.77 1.92
CA CYS A 164 11.78 -1.09 3.04
C CYS A 164 10.73 -0.20 3.75
N PRO A 165 11.03 0.44 4.88
CA PRO A 165 10.06 1.28 5.62
C PRO A 165 9.45 2.42 4.79
N CYS A 166 10.17 2.97 3.81
CA CYS A 166 9.64 4.06 2.98
C CYS A 166 8.99 3.59 1.68
N LEU A 167 9.08 2.31 1.31
CA LEU A 167 8.67 1.82 0.00
C LEU A 167 7.84 0.53 0.06
N SER A 168 6.62 0.64 -0.44
CA SER A 168 5.68 -0.45 -0.64
C SER A 168 5.23 -0.49 -2.10
N LEU A 169 5.07 -1.68 -2.65
CA LEU A 169 4.68 -1.92 -4.03
C LEU A 169 3.39 -2.73 -4.09
N THR A 170 2.53 -2.40 -5.05
CA THR A 170 1.43 -3.28 -5.49
C THR A 170 1.85 -4.07 -6.72
N PHE A 171 1.11 -5.12 -7.06
CA PHE A 171 1.40 -5.91 -8.27
C PHE A 171 1.45 -5.05 -9.55
N PHE A 172 0.60 -4.04 -9.65
CA PHE A 172 0.65 -3.08 -10.76
C PHE A 172 1.89 -2.20 -10.73
N ASP A 173 2.45 -1.92 -9.56
CA ASP A 173 3.75 -1.24 -9.48
C ASP A 173 4.86 -2.19 -9.96
N ARG A 174 4.75 -3.51 -9.72
CA ARG A 174 5.66 -4.53 -10.26
C ARG A 174 5.71 -4.51 -11.79
N ILE A 175 4.55 -4.59 -12.45
CA ILE A 175 4.44 -4.56 -13.92
C ILE A 175 5.13 -3.31 -14.48
N ARG A 176 4.93 -2.16 -13.84
CA ARG A 176 5.57 -0.90 -14.27
C ARG A 176 7.08 -0.90 -14.07
N LEU A 177 7.59 -1.54 -13.01
CA LEU A 177 9.02 -1.67 -12.79
C LEU A 177 9.65 -2.60 -13.84
N GLU A 178 8.98 -3.70 -14.19
CA GLU A 178 9.41 -4.59 -15.28
C GLU A 178 9.48 -3.84 -16.60
N GLU A 179 8.41 -3.14 -16.99
CA GLU A 179 8.37 -2.34 -18.21
C GLU A 179 9.45 -1.25 -18.24
N TRP A 180 9.67 -0.57 -17.10
CA TRP A 180 10.71 0.46 -16.98
C TRP A 180 12.11 -0.13 -17.13
N LEU A 181 12.37 -1.32 -16.59
CA LEU A 181 13.64 -2.02 -16.74
C LEU A 181 13.85 -2.56 -18.17
N GLN A 182 12.79 -3.00 -18.85
CA GLN A 182 12.86 -3.49 -20.24
C GLN A 182 13.09 -2.36 -21.24
N THR A 183 12.30 -1.30 -21.14
CA THR A 183 12.27 -0.23 -22.16
C THR A 183 13.16 0.96 -21.82
N GLY A 184 13.50 1.14 -20.54
CA GLY A 184 14.11 2.37 -20.04
C GLY A 184 13.13 3.56 -19.94
N LEU A 185 11.88 3.38 -20.37
CA LEU A 185 10.85 4.40 -20.34
C LEU A 185 9.96 4.19 -19.12
N ALA A 186 9.91 5.19 -18.24
CA ALA A 186 8.87 5.24 -17.23
C ALA A 186 7.58 5.72 -17.88
N ASP A 187 6.62 4.81 -18.06
CA ASP A 187 5.32 5.08 -18.68
C ASP A 187 4.72 6.42 -18.19
N THR A 188 4.69 7.41 -19.09
CA THR A 188 4.39 8.82 -18.79
C THR A 188 2.96 9.05 -18.33
N ILE A 189 2.04 8.17 -18.73
CA ILE A 189 0.59 8.38 -18.64
C ILE A 189 0.02 7.73 -17.36
N THR A 190 0.69 6.72 -16.81
CA THR A 190 0.19 5.89 -15.70
C THR A 190 1.08 5.95 -14.45
N ARG A 191 1.93 6.98 -14.34
CA ARG A 191 2.89 7.17 -13.25
C ARG A 191 2.26 7.00 -11.87
N SER A 192 2.82 6.17 -11.00
CA SER A 192 2.75 6.40 -9.56
C SER A 192 3.91 7.34 -9.21
N PRO A 193 3.69 8.65 -8.95
CA PRO A 193 4.80 9.58 -8.74
C PRO A 193 5.74 9.13 -7.63
N ARG A 194 5.19 8.45 -6.61
CA ARG A 194 5.95 7.90 -5.49
C ARG A 194 6.95 6.83 -5.90
N VAL A 195 6.55 5.88 -6.75
CA VAL A 195 7.45 4.79 -7.19
C VAL A 195 8.55 5.36 -8.06
N HIS A 196 8.21 6.24 -9.00
CA HIS A 196 9.20 6.87 -9.87
C HIS A 196 10.18 7.77 -9.09
N GLN A 197 9.71 8.54 -8.10
CA GLN A 197 10.58 9.37 -7.26
C GLN A 197 11.43 8.55 -6.29
N ALA A 198 11.02 7.33 -5.96
CA ALA A 198 11.76 6.46 -5.06
C ALA A 198 12.96 5.77 -5.72
N PHE A 199 12.99 5.70 -7.06
CA PHE A 199 14.02 4.99 -7.81
C PHE A 199 14.79 5.88 -8.76
N GLN A 200 16.10 5.65 -8.85
CA GLN A 200 16.96 6.15 -9.90
C GLN A 200 17.24 5.04 -10.91
N LEU A 201 16.87 5.26 -12.18
CA LEU A 201 17.26 4.36 -13.27
C LEU A 201 18.75 4.53 -13.57
N SER A 202 19.44 3.41 -13.80
CA SER A 202 20.85 3.40 -14.18
C SER A 202 21.12 2.22 -15.11
N VAL A 203 22.23 2.28 -15.84
CA VAL A 203 22.65 1.26 -16.82
C VAL A 203 24.11 0.92 -16.54
N LEU A 204 24.41 -0.37 -16.42
CA LEU A 204 25.76 -0.90 -16.25
C LEU A 204 25.87 -2.15 -17.11
N ASP A 205 26.92 -2.24 -17.93
CA ASP A 205 27.18 -3.37 -18.83
C ASP A 205 25.97 -3.73 -19.72
N GLY A 206 25.26 -2.70 -20.21
CA GLY A 206 24.04 -2.86 -21.01
C GLY A 206 22.79 -3.29 -20.24
N GLN A 207 22.90 -3.64 -18.95
CA GLN A 207 21.77 -4.01 -18.10
C GLN A 207 21.21 -2.78 -17.37
N ARG A 208 19.89 -2.59 -17.48
CA ARG A 208 19.17 -1.55 -16.71
C ARG A 208 18.87 -2.03 -15.30
N TYR A 209 18.92 -1.11 -14.35
CA TYR A 209 18.55 -1.36 -12.97
C TYR A 209 18.00 -0.13 -12.28
N LEU A 210 17.20 -0.34 -11.24
CA LEU A 210 16.61 0.73 -10.43
C LEU A 210 17.27 0.73 -9.05
N LEU A 211 17.78 1.90 -8.65
CA LEU A 211 18.42 2.12 -7.36
C LEU A 211 17.51 2.83 -6.39
N HIS A 212 17.50 2.37 -5.14
CA HIS A 212 16.85 3.04 -4.03
C HIS A 212 17.75 3.03 -2.81
N GLN A 213 17.81 4.16 -2.08
CA GLN A 213 18.56 4.27 -0.83
C GLN A 213 17.69 4.90 0.25
N CYS A 214 17.69 4.33 1.44
CA CYS A 214 17.05 4.91 2.62
C CYS A 214 17.76 4.49 3.90
N SER A 215 17.29 4.97 5.06
CA SER A 215 17.82 4.59 6.36
C SER A 215 16.72 4.49 7.43
N ILE A 216 16.98 3.66 8.44
CA ILE A 216 16.21 3.54 9.67
C ILE A 216 17.10 4.11 10.77
N THR A 217 16.68 5.26 11.32
CA THR A 217 17.48 6.04 12.27
C THR A 217 16.82 6.17 13.63
N ASP A 218 15.53 5.86 13.72
CA ASP A 218 14.69 5.98 14.91
C ASP A 218 14.50 4.64 15.65
N HIS A 219 15.25 3.61 15.24
CA HIS A 219 15.26 2.30 15.85
C HIS A 219 16.14 2.31 17.10
N LYS A 220 15.60 1.82 18.23
CA LYS A 220 16.19 1.98 19.57
C LYS A 220 17.60 1.37 19.71
N TYR A 221 17.91 0.33 18.94
CA TYR A 221 19.09 -0.51 19.17
C TYR A 221 20.01 -0.63 17.96
N ALA A 222 19.67 0.00 16.84
CA ALA A 222 20.42 -0.15 15.61
C ALA A 222 20.19 1.03 14.66
N PHE A 223 21.24 1.42 13.95
CA PHE A 223 21.14 2.25 12.76
C PHE A 223 21.23 1.36 11.53
N VAL A 224 20.31 1.50 10.58
CA VAL A 224 20.28 0.67 9.37
C VAL A 224 20.26 1.55 8.14
N ARG A 225 21.32 1.49 7.32
CA ARG A 225 21.31 2.08 5.97
C ARG A 225 21.00 0.98 4.95
N ILE A 226 20.07 1.26 4.05
CA ILE A 226 19.53 0.33 3.07
C ILE A 226 19.93 0.82 1.69
N PHE A 227 20.60 -0.02 0.92
CA PHE A 227 20.89 0.21 -0.49
C PHE A 227 20.27 -0.91 -1.32
N MET A 228 19.40 -0.57 -2.26
CA MET A 228 18.59 -1.51 -3.00
C MET A 228 18.80 -1.35 -4.49
N LYS A 229 18.97 -2.48 -5.17
CA LYS A 229 19.07 -2.60 -6.62
C LYS A 229 17.96 -3.54 -7.10
N ILE A 230 17.11 -3.08 -8.00
CA ILE A 230 16.11 -3.92 -8.68
C ILE A 230 16.58 -4.16 -10.11
N ILE A 231 16.56 -5.43 -10.52
CA ILE A 231 16.96 -5.89 -11.84
C ILE A 231 15.92 -6.85 -12.41
N LEU A 232 15.93 -6.99 -13.73
CA LEU A 232 15.47 -8.21 -14.38
C LEU A 232 16.68 -9.13 -14.51
N ASP A 233 16.57 -10.34 -13.99
CA ASP A 233 17.59 -11.36 -14.20
C ASP A 233 17.51 -11.96 -15.61
N GLU A 234 18.36 -12.94 -15.88
CA GLU A 234 18.47 -13.60 -17.19
C GLU A 234 17.19 -14.35 -17.58
N ASP A 235 16.43 -14.83 -16.59
CA ASP A 235 15.14 -15.51 -16.78
C ASP A 235 13.96 -14.52 -16.86
N GLY A 236 14.24 -13.21 -16.81
CA GLY A 236 13.24 -12.16 -16.82
C GLY A 236 12.46 -12.03 -15.51
N LEU A 237 12.96 -12.59 -14.40
CA LEU A 237 12.38 -12.42 -13.07
C LEU A 237 12.75 -11.05 -12.51
N LEU A 238 11.77 -10.39 -11.88
CA LEU A 238 12.05 -9.16 -11.16
C LEU A 238 12.69 -9.47 -9.81
N VAL A 239 13.97 -9.16 -9.68
CA VAL A 239 14.78 -9.46 -8.50
C VAL A 239 15.18 -8.19 -7.77
N VAL A 240 14.95 -8.17 -6.46
CA VAL A 240 15.40 -7.10 -5.56
C VAL A 240 16.62 -7.60 -4.78
N ARG A 241 17.76 -6.92 -4.98
CA ARG A 241 18.99 -7.11 -4.22
C ARG A 241 19.17 -5.95 -3.25
N THR A 242 19.18 -6.24 -1.97
CA THR A 242 19.29 -5.22 -0.91
C THR A 242 20.55 -5.45 -0.10
N ARG A 243 21.36 -4.41 0.07
CA ARG A 243 22.43 -4.36 1.07
C ARG A 243 21.98 -3.60 2.29
N TYR A 244 22.09 -4.24 3.44
CA TYR A 244 21.86 -3.61 4.73
C TYR A 244 23.20 -3.35 5.40
N TYR A 245 23.45 -2.09 5.74
CA TYR A 245 24.57 -1.67 6.58
C TYR A 245 23.99 -1.41 7.96
N VAL A 246 24.21 -2.35 8.87
CA VAL A 246 23.64 -2.34 10.21
C VAL A 246 24.73 -1.98 11.19
N ARG A 247 24.49 -0.97 12.02
CA ARG A 247 25.32 -0.67 13.18
C ARG A 247 24.51 -0.93 14.43
N MET A 248 24.89 -1.96 15.18
CA MET A 248 24.26 -2.29 16.46
C MET A 248 24.79 -1.38 17.56
N CYS A 249 23.93 -0.96 18.48
CA CYS A 249 24.35 -0.24 19.68
C CYS A 249 24.88 -1.22 20.73
N MET A 250 25.96 -0.85 21.46
CA MET A 250 26.62 -1.71 22.47
C MET A 250 25.67 -2.23 23.57
N ASN A 251 24.57 -1.53 23.84
CA ASN A 251 23.61 -1.86 24.90
C ASN A 251 22.42 -2.71 24.40
N THR A 252 22.55 -3.40 23.26
CA THR A 252 21.52 -4.33 22.78
C THR A 252 21.33 -5.48 23.76
N PRO A 253 20.11 -5.72 24.29
CA PRO A 253 19.86 -6.80 25.26
C PRO A 253 20.19 -8.15 24.65
N GLN A 254 21.14 -8.91 25.23
CA GLN A 254 21.51 -10.25 24.75
C GLN A 254 20.35 -11.24 24.92
N PRO A 255 20.11 -12.18 23.99
CA PRO A 255 19.03 -13.14 24.15
C PRO A 255 19.43 -14.10 25.27
N ASP A 256 18.54 -14.39 26.23
CA ASP A 256 18.82 -15.40 27.24
C ASP A 256 18.87 -16.78 26.55
N PRO A 257 20.02 -17.49 26.59
CA PRO A 257 20.17 -18.80 25.95
C PRO A 257 19.14 -19.82 26.43
N ARG A 258 18.63 -19.69 27.66
CA ARG A 258 17.65 -20.62 28.26
C ARG A 258 16.25 -20.44 27.68
N VAL A 259 15.92 -19.23 27.24
CA VAL A 259 14.62 -18.89 26.64
C VAL A 259 14.58 -19.26 25.15
N LEU A 260 15.73 -19.22 24.47
CA LEU A 260 15.85 -19.66 23.07
C LEU A 260 15.58 -21.16 22.87
N ALA A 261 15.91 -21.99 23.86
CA ALA A 261 15.77 -23.45 23.77
C ALA A 261 14.32 -23.96 23.96
N SER A 262 13.43 -23.12 24.52
CA SER A 262 12.10 -23.53 24.97
C SER A 262 10.94 -22.97 24.14
N LEU A 263 11.22 -22.13 23.13
CA LEU A 263 10.20 -21.49 22.30
C LEU A 263 10.39 -21.81 20.81
N LEU A 264 9.30 -22.20 20.13
CA LEU A 264 9.24 -22.34 18.67
C LEU A 264 9.43 -21.01 17.92
N ILE A 265 9.37 -19.88 18.64
CA ILE A 265 9.54 -18.52 18.10
C ILE A 265 10.56 -17.81 19.00
N PRO A 266 11.72 -17.38 18.47
CA PRO A 266 12.73 -16.65 19.24
C PRO A 266 12.09 -15.43 19.89
N PRO A 267 12.36 -15.15 21.18
CA PRO A 267 11.84 -13.94 21.80
C PRO A 267 12.41 -12.74 21.06
N ARG A 268 11.49 -11.88 20.62
CA ARG A 268 11.83 -10.70 19.86
C ARG A 268 12.20 -9.56 20.82
N TYR A 269 13.47 -9.52 21.21
CA TYR A 269 13.98 -8.55 22.20
C TYR A 269 14.21 -7.13 21.64
N VAL A 270 14.30 -6.96 20.32
CA VAL A 270 14.73 -5.71 19.65
C VAL A 270 13.95 -5.44 18.38
N GLU A 271 13.14 -4.38 18.31
CA GLU A 271 12.18 -4.05 17.22
C GLU A 271 12.60 -4.58 15.83
N PRO A 272 11.72 -5.29 15.07
CA PRO A 272 12.17 -6.06 13.92
C PRO A 272 12.54 -5.13 12.77
N VAL A 273 13.60 -5.49 12.04
CA VAL A 273 13.84 -4.91 10.72
C VAL A 273 13.63 -5.99 9.69
N PHE A 274 12.44 -5.99 9.10
CA PHE A 274 12.04 -7.05 8.18
C PHE A 274 12.69 -6.89 6.80
N MET A 275 13.36 -7.94 6.33
CA MET A 275 13.70 -8.13 4.92
C MET A 275 12.46 -8.52 4.12
N CYS A 276 11.64 -9.40 4.68
CA CYS A 276 10.35 -9.83 4.15
C CYS A 276 9.39 -10.08 5.34
N PRO A 277 8.09 -10.30 5.10
CA PRO A 277 7.10 -10.52 6.17
C PRO A 277 7.52 -11.52 7.25
N ASP A 278 8.30 -12.53 6.84
CA ASP A 278 8.68 -13.69 7.66
C ASP A 278 10.18 -13.71 8.02
N PHE A 279 10.95 -12.66 7.70
CA PHE A 279 12.40 -12.62 7.94
C PHE A 279 12.84 -11.29 8.54
N ASP A 280 13.37 -11.33 9.76
CA ASP A 280 13.92 -10.19 10.50
C ASP A 280 15.46 -10.22 10.51
N ILE A 281 16.08 -9.19 9.92
CA ILE A 281 17.54 -9.12 9.76
C ILE A 281 18.26 -8.94 11.09
N LEU A 282 17.65 -8.28 12.08
CA LEU A 282 18.32 -8.07 13.37
C LEU A 282 18.39 -9.37 14.16
N THR A 283 17.33 -10.18 14.13
CA THR A 283 17.37 -11.54 14.68
C THR A 283 18.40 -12.41 13.96
N PHE A 284 18.46 -12.35 12.63
CA PHE A 284 19.43 -13.11 11.83
C PHE A 284 20.89 -12.75 12.16
N ILE A 285 21.22 -11.47 12.33
CA ILE A 285 22.58 -11.03 12.72
C ILE A 285 22.99 -11.61 14.08
N ARG A 286 22.05 -11.69 15.01
CA ARG A 286 22.32 -12.02 16.41
C ARG A 286 22.41 -13.51 16.67
N ASP A 287 21.60 -14.30 15.98
CA ASP A 287 21.72 -15.76 16.02
C ASP A 287 21.46 -16.37 14.64
N PRO A 288 22.50 -16.42 13.78
CA PRO A 288 22.41 -17.04 12.46
C PRO A 288 22.03 -18.53 12.52
N ARG A 289 22.25 -19.21 13.65
CA ARG A 289 21.97 -20.66 13.79
C ARG A 289 20.48 -20.96 13.75
N LEU A 290 19.64 -19.98 14.07
CA LEU A 290 18.18 -20.07 13.90
C LEU A 290 17.77 -20.16 12.42
N TRP A 291 18.69 -19.89 11.49
CA TRP A 291 18.45 -19.82 10.06
C TRP A 291 19.38 -20.80 9.34
N THR A 292 19.04 -22.08 9.39
CA THR A 292 19.85 -23.19 8.87
C THR A 292 20.15 -23.12 7.37
N SER A 293 19.43 -22.28 6.61
CA SER A 293 19.50 -22.25 5.15
C SER A 293 19.81 -20.88 4.55
N ASN A 294 20.02 -19.82 5.35
CA ASN A 294 20.12 -18.44 4.82
C ASN A 294 18.93 -18.06 3.90
N THR A 295 17.82 -18.79 4.00
CA THR A 295 16.64 -18.64 3.15
C THR A 295 15.40 -18.49 4.02
N CYS A 296 14.44 -17.71 3.53
CA CYS A 296 13.12 -17.61 4.14
C CYS A 296 12.33 -18.88 3.83
N HIS A 297 11.70 -19.48 4.86
CA HIS A 297 10.87 -20.68 4.69
C HIS A 297 9.56 -20.44 3.93
N VAL A 298 9.12 -19.18 3.81
CA VAL A 298 7.82 -18.83 3.23
C VAL A 298 7.94 -18.29 1.81
N CYS A 299 8.94 -17.45 1.55
CA CYS A 299 9.12 -16.77 0.27
C CYS A 299 10.54 -17.00 -0.28
N PRO A 300 10.79 -16.80 -1.59
CA PRO A 300 12.09 -17.03 -2.22
C PRO A 300 13.09 -15.90 -1.90
N ALA A 301 13.24 -15.58 -0.61
CA ALA A 301 14.19 -14.60 -0.11
C ALA A 301 15.41 -15.30 0.50
N THR A 302 16.59 -14.78 0.22
CA THR A 302 17.86 -15.25 0.81
C THR A 302 18.63 -14.10 1.42
N ALA A 303 19.45 -14.39 2.44
CA ALA A 303 20.23 -13.42 3.18
C ALA A 303 21.59 -13.99 3.59
N TYR A 304 22.65 -13.21 3.44
CA TYR A 304 24.02 -13.60 3.81
C TYR A 304 24.72 -12.44 4.50
N ILE A 305 25.54 -12.72 5.52
CA ILE A 305 26.44 -11.73 6.11
C ILE A 305 27.69 -11.65 5.23
N ILE A 306 27.95 -10.48 4.65
CA ILE A 306 29.13 -10.23 3.80
C ILE A 306 30.34 -9.91 4.67
N SER A 307 30.14 -9.12 5.72
CA SER A 307 31.20 -8.72 6.65
C SER A 307 30.64 -8.39 8.01
N CYS A 308 31.41 -8.67 9.06
CA CYS A 308 31.21 -8.13 10.41
C CYS A 308 32.44 -7.35 10.83
N ALA A 309 32.23 -6.32 11.65
CA ALA A 309 33.26 -5.52 12.26
C ALA A 309 33.19 -5.65 13.79
N ASN A 310 34.33 -5.53 14.45
CA ASN A 310 34.44 -5.67 15.91
C ASN A 310 33.67 -4.57 16.68
N ASP A 311 33.29 -3.49 16.00
CA ASP A 311 32.54 -2.37 16.58
C ASP A 311 31.01 -2.55 16.50
N GLY A 312 30.54 -3.75 16.16
CA GLY A 312 29.10 -4.05 16.00
C GLY A 312 28.52 -3.64 14.64
N GLY A 313 29.38 -3.36 13.66
CA GLY A 313 29.00 -3.15 12.27
C GLY A 313 28.78 -4.47 11.51
N TYR A 314 27.70 -4.56 10.74
CA TYR A 314 27.38 -5.70 9.88
C TYR A 314 26.98 -5.22 8.49
N VAL A 315 27.40 -5.96 7.46
CA VAL A 315 26.93 -5.78 6.10
C VAL A 315 26.24 -7.07 5.65
N LEU A 316 24.97 -6.96 5.26
CA LEU A 316 24.18 -8.09 4.80
C LEU A 316 23.80 -7.89 3.34
N GLN A 317 23.87 -8.97 2.55
CA GLN A 317 23.28 -9.06 1.22
C GLN A 317 22.02 -9.89 1.29
N CYS A 318 20.93 -9.29 0.83
CA CYS A 318 19.63 -9.92 0.73
C CYS A 318 19.21 -9.96 -0.74
N THR A 319 18.57 -11.05 -1.15
CA THR A 319 18.00 -11.20 -2.48
C THR A 319 16.56 -11.69 -2.36
N ARG A 320 15.64 -11.06 -3.08
CA ARG A 320 14.22 -11.43 -3.12
C ARG A 320 13.75 -11.48 -4.56
N SER A 321 13.21 -12.62 -4.99
CA SER A 321 12.45 -12.67 -6.25
C SER A 321 11.03 -12.18 -6.03
N LEU A 322 10.57 -11.27 -6.88
CA LEU A 322 9.17 -10.82 -6.96
C LEU A 322 8.38 -11.61 -8.04
N GLY A 323 9.02 -12.60 -8.68
CA GLY A 323 8.47 -13.47 -9.73
C GLY A 323 8.40 -12.81 -11.12
N ARG A 324 7.91 -13.57 -12.12
CA ARG A 324 7.54 -13.08 -13.47
C ARG A 324 6.03 -12.97 -13.67
N MET A 325 5.59 -12.33 -14.75
CA MET A 325 4.16 -12.07 -15.02
C MET A 325 3.39 -13.36 -15.29
N GLU A 326 4.02 -14.29 -16.00
CA GLU A 326 3.44 -15.52 -16.55
C GLU A 326 3.50 -16.72 -15.60
N GLU A 327 4.06 -16.54 -14.40
CA GLU A 327 4.16 -17.61 -13.41
C GLU A 327 2.76 -18.13 -13.04
N PRO A 328 2.53 -19.46 -13.06
CA PRO A 328 1.25 -20.03 -12.68
C PRO A 328 0.96 -19.65 -11.23
N LYS A 329 -0.02 -18.76 -11.04
CA LYS A 329 -0.57 -18.29 -9.77
C LYS A 329 0.44 -17.68 -8.79
N TYR A 330 0.94 -16.47 -9.07
CA TYR A 330 1.20 -15.44 -8.03
C TYR A 330 2.10 -15.81 -6.82
N TYR A 331 2.84 -16.92 -6.84
CA TYR A 331 3.39 -17.51 -5.61
C TYR A 331 4.45 -16.62 -4.97
N ALA A 332 5.45 -16.16 -5.73
CA ALA A 332 6.52 -15.33 -5.18
C ALA A 332 5.98 -14.00 -4.63
N TRP A 333 5.16 -13.30 -5.43
CA TRP A 333 4.55 -12.03 -5.03
C TRP A 333 3.67 -12.18 -3.78
N ASN A 334 2.75 -13.15 -3.78
CA ASN A 334 1.82 -13.37 -2.67
C ASN A 334 2.55 -13.84 -1.41
N ARG A 335 3.52 -14.76 -1.53
CA ARG A 335 4.34 -15.21 -0.40
C ARG A 335 5.16 -14.09 0.21
N GLY A 336 5.67 -13.15 -0.61
CA GLY A 336 6.39 -11.97 -0.17
C GLY A 336 5.52 -10.77 0.21
N SER A 337 4.20 -10.84 0.04
CA SER A 337 3.25 -9.79 0.37
C SER A 337 2.88 -9.79 1.85
N ARG A 338 2.39 -8.66 2.33
CA ARG A 338 1.77 -8.52 3.67
C ARG A 338 0.76 -9.65 3.89
N LYS A 339 0.92 -10.35 5.00
CA LYS A 339 -0.03 -11.38 5.46
C LYS A 339 -1.25 -10.71 6.10
N ARG A 340 -2.38 -11.42 6.15
CA ARG A 340 -3.61 -10.91 6.78
C ARG A 340 -3.37 -10.57 8.28
N PRO A 341 -4.15 -9.65 8.86
CA PRO A 341 -4.04 -9.28 10.28
C PRO A 341 -4.11 -10.47 11.24
N ASP A 342 -4.83 -11.53 10.86
CA ASP A 342 -5.00 -12.74 11.69
C ASP A 342 -3.79 -13.68 11.64
N SER A 343 -2.95 -13.56 10.61
CA SER A 343 -1.75 -14.39 10.41
C SER A 343 -0.46 -13.72 10.90
N TYR A 344 -0.49 -12.42 11.19
CA TYR A 344 0.62 -11.80 11.90
C TYR A 344 0.58 -12.23 13.35
N LEU A 345 1.67 -12.83 13.82
CA LEU A 345 1.94 -13.01 15.23
C LEU A 345 1.90 -11.64 15.91
N ARG A 346 0.72 -11.30 16.44
CA ARG A 346 0.42 -10.14 17.30
C ARG A 346 1.32 -10.05 18.54
N VAL A 347 2.23 -11.00 18.71
CA VAL A 347 2.97 -11.30 19.93
C VAL A 347 3.88 -10.13 20.32
N TRP A 348 4.67 -9.56 19.40
CA TRP A 348 5.57 -8.49 19.82
C TRP A 348 4.82 -7.21 20.23
N TYR A 349 4.00 -6.68 19.34
CA TYR A 349 3.38 -5.39 19.58
C TYR A 349 2.32 -5.43 20.69
N LYS A 350 1.73 -6.60 20.99
CA LYS A 350 0.91 -6.79 22.21
C LYS A 350 1.74 -6.87 23.50
N LEU A 351 2.90 -7.53 23.49
CA LEU A 351 3.75 -7.65 24.68
C LEU A 351 4.28 -6.27 25.13
N ASN A 352 4.59 -5.37 24.20
CA ASN A 352 5.12 -4.05 24.52
C ASN A 352 4.07 -2.94 24.71
N SER A 353 2.82 -3.11 24.23
CA SER A 353 1.73 -2.14 24.49
C SER A 353 1.11 -2.30 25.88
N ASN A 354 1.27 -3.46 26.52
CA ASN A 354 0.86 -3.68 27.92
C ASN A 354 1.91 -3.23 28.95
N GLY A 355 3.13 -2.87 28.53
CA GLY A 355 4.22 -2.43 29.43
C GLY A 355 4.17 -0.95 29.82
N GLY A 356 3.11 -0.22 29.44
CA GLY A 356 2.93 1.21 29.73
C GLY A 356 1.84 1.53 30.75
N LYS A 357 1.32 0.53 31.46
CA LYS A 357 0.38 0.72 32.58
C LYS A 357 0.93 0.08 33.85
N THR A 358 1.85 0.77 34.50
CA THR A 358 2.14 0.65 35.93
C THR A 358 2.49 2.02 36.46
#